data_AF-A0A948RBS5-F1
#
_entry.id   AF-A0A948RBS5-F1
#
_cell.length_a   1.000
_cell.length_b   1.000
_cell.length_c   1.000
_cell.angle_alpha   90.00
_cell.angle_beta   90.00
_cell.angle_gamma   90.00
#
_symmetry.space_group_name_H-M   'P 1'
#
loop_
_entity.id
_entity.type
_entity.pdbx_description
1 polymer ?
#
loop_
_entity_poly.entity_id
_entity_poly.type
_entity_poly.pdbx_seq_one_letter_code
_entity_poly.pdbx_strand_id
1 'polypeptide(L)'
;MAFESTNRYMLTQEGKWRFMRIRENPATAKFEGYEILDYLYDNGAVTIEEIKNYAGISREKVPERLQAFINQRYVEKLSAP
;
A
#
# COMPACT_ATOMS: atom_id res chain seq x y z
N MET A 1 3.64 0.89 -24.95
CA MET A 1 2.70 0.67 -23.83
C MET A 1 3.41 1.11 -22.56
N ALA A 2 3.18 2.33 -22.07
CA ALA A 2 3.84 2.85 -20.86
C ALA A 2 3.01 3.97 -20.25
N PHE A 3 2.04 3.63 -19.39
CA PHE A 3 1.21 4.61 -18.66
C PHE A 3 0.92 4.19 -17.21
N GLU A 4 1.57 3.15 -16.69
CA GLU A 4 1.37 2.71 -15.30
C GLU A 4 2.34 3.39 -14.31
N SER A 5 3.51 3.86 -14.74
CA SER A 5 4.55 4.44 -13.87
C SER A 5 4.20 5.82 -13.27
N THR A 6 3.16 6.51 -13.75
CA THR A 6 2.72 7.80 -13.17
C THR A 6 1.68 7.65 -12.07
N ASN A 7 1.03 6.49 -11.94
CA ASN A 7 0.00 6.32 -10.94
C ASN A 7 0.62 6.20 -9.56
N ARG A 8 0.12 7.02 -8.63
CA ARG A 8 0.50 6.94 -7.22
C ARG A 8 -0.59 6.25 -6.43
N TYR A 9 -0.19 5.60 -5.36
CA TYR A 9 -1.04 4.87 -4.44
C TYR A 9 -0.82 5.47 -3.07
N MET A 10 -1.90 5.71 -2.33
CA MET A 10 -1.83 6.17 -0.95
C MET A 10 -2.89 5.48 -0.11
N LEU A 11 -2.69 5.44 1.21
CA LEU A 11 -3.76 5.06 2.11
C LEU A 11 -4.88 6.10 2.06
N THR A 12 -6.12 5.62 1.97
CA THR A 12 -7.30 6.47 2.17
C THR A 12 -7.32 6.97 3.61
N GLN A 13 -8.09 8.02 3.90
CA GLN A 13 -8.28 8.46 5.29
C GLN A 13 -8.78 7.33 6.18
N GLU A 14 -9.82 6.60 5.73
CA GLU A 14 -10.35 5.43 6.46
C GLU A 14 -9.29 4.33 6.60
N GLY A 15 -8.54 4.05 5.53
CA GLY A 15 -7.46 3.06 5.50
C GLY A 15 -6.36 3.38 6.50
N LYS A 16 -5.96 4.65 6.64
CA LYS A 16 -5.01 5.11 7.66
C LYS A 16 -5.51 4.82 9.07
N TRP A 17 -6.75 5.19 9.39
CA TRP A 17 -7.33 4.95 10.72
C TRP A 17 -7.42 3.46 11.06
N ARG A 18 -7.87 2.65 10.09
CA ARG A 18 -7.98 1.19 10.27
C ARG A 18 -6.61 0.54 10.43
N PHE A 19 -5.64 0.93 9.60
CA PHE A 19 -4.29 0.39 9.65
C PHE A 19 -3.55 0.82 10.92
N MET A 20 -3.71 2.07 11.38
CA MET A 20 -3.11 2.55 12.63
C MET A 20 -3.48 1.66 13.82
N ARG A 21 -4.77 1.30 13.96
CA ARG A 21 -5.22 0.38 15.02
C ARG A 21 -4.60 -1.01 14.94
N ILE A 22 -4.32 -1.49 13.72
CA ILE A 22 -3.68 -2.79 13.47
C ILE A 22 -2.18 -2.72 13.81
N ARG A 23 -1.52 -1.62 13.46
CA ARG A 23 -0.10 -1.39 13.71
C ARG A 23 0.20 -1.17 15.19
N GLU A 24 -0.67 -0.47 15.92
CA GLU A 24 -0.53 -0.25 17.36
C GLU A 24 -0.80 -1.51 18.20
N ASN A 25 -1.42 -2.53 17.61
CA ASN A 25 -1.64 -3.79 18.29
C ASN A 25 -0.43 -4.75 18.06
N PRO A 26 0.35 -5.07 19.10
CA PRO A 26 1.54 -5.91 18.98
C PRO A 26 1.23 -7.34 18.54
N ALA A 27 -0.01 -7.82 18.71
CA ALA A 27 -0.45 -9.11 18.21
C ALA A 27 -0.63 -9.14 16.68
N THR A 28 -0.88 -7.98 16.06
CA THR A 28 -1.14 -7.85 14.62
C THR A 28 -0.03 -7.15 13.84
N ALA A 29 0.92 -6.51 14.52
CA ALA A 29 2.05 -5.78 13.94
C ALA A 29 2.99 -6.64 13.05
N LYS A 30 2.85 -7.97 13.05
CA LYS A 30 3.69 -8.91 12.28
C LYS A 30 2.91 -9.74 11.25
N PHE A 31 1.69 -9.37 10.87
CA PHE A 31 1.00 -10.11 9.83
C PHE A 31 1.68 -9.91 8.47
N GLU A 32 2.22 -11.01 7.92
CA GLU A 32 2.66 -11.09 6.54
C GLU A 32 1.54 -10.60 5.61
N GLY A 33 1.84 -9.64 4.73
CA GLY A 33 0.84 -9.04 3.85
C GLY A 33 0.61 -7.55 4.04
N TYR A 34 0.83 -7.01 5.24
CA TYR A 34 0.56 -5.59 5.55
C TYR A 34 1.72 -4.64 5.22
N GLU A 35 2.84 -5.16 4.73
CA GLU A 35 4.06 -4.41 4.43
C GLU A 35 3.81 -3.26 3.42
N ILE A 36 2.89 -3.46 2.46
CA ILE A 36 2.49 -2.40 1.53
C ILE A 36 1.78 -1.27 2.28
N LEU A 37 0.86 -1.62 3.20
CA LEU A 37 0.11 -0.62 3.96
C LEU A 37 1.03 0.14 4.92
N ASP A 38 2.01 -0.54 5.52
CA ASP A 38 3.03 0.10 6.38
C ASP A 38 3.91 1.06 5.58
N TYR A 39 4.42 0.63 4.43
CA TYR A 39 5.19 1.49 3.54
C TYR A 39 4.40 2.72 3.08
N LEU A 40 3.12 2.55 2.73
CA LEU A 40 2.23 3.65 2.36
C LEU A 40 1.88 4.57 3.54
N TYR A 41 1.83 4.02 4.76
CA TYR A 41 1.59 4.81 5.96
C TYR A 41 2.75 5.77 6.24
N ASP A 42 3.99 5.27 6.13
CA ASP A 42 5.19 6.05 6.43
C ASP A 42 5.60 7.00 5.29
N ASN A 43 5.38 6.62 4.02
CA ASN A 43 5.83 7.40 2.85
C ASN A 43 4.72 8.19 2.15
N GLY A 44 3.44 7.91 2.46
CA GLY A 44 2.31 8.58 1.82
C GLY A 44 2.07 8.09 0.38
N ALA A 45 1.98 9.03 -0.56
CA ALA A 45 1.65 8.73 -1.95
C ALA A 45 2.89 8.30 -2.75
N VAL A 46 2.93 7.04 -3.16
CA VAL A 46 4.09 6.42 -3.84
C VAL A 46 3.67 5.65 -5.08
N THR A 47 4.60 5.43 -6.00
CA THR A 47 4.38 4.62 -7.21
C THR A 47 4.47 3.12 -6.92
N ILE A 48 3.94 2.31 -7.85
CA ILE A 48 4.08 0.86 -7.77
C ILE A 48 5.55 0.40 -7.84
N GLU A 49 6.41 1.15 -8.51
CA GLU A 49 7.84 0.86 -8.62
C GLU A 49 8.55 1.09 -7.28
N GLU A 50 8.21 2.17 -6.56
CA GLU A 50 8.71 2.41 -5.20
C GLU A 50 8.29 1.29 -4.24
N ILE A 51 7.04 0.82 -4.32
CA ILE A 51 6.55 -0.29 -3.50
C ILE A 51 7.27 -1.60 -3.84
N LYS A 52 7.56 -1.87 -5.12
CA LYS A 52 8.34 -3.05 -5.55
C LYS A 52 9.80 -2.98 -5.10
N ASN A 53 10.35 -1.78 -4.97
CA ASN A 53 11.71 -1.59 -4.48
C ASN A 53 11.83 -1.69 -2.96
N TYR A 54 10.70 -1.61 -2.23
CA TYR A 54 10.68 -1.81 -0.79
C TYR A 54 11.05 -3.25 -0.41
N ALA A 55 12.05 -3.39 0.46
CA ALA A 55 12.55 -4.67 0.93
C ALA A 55 11.51 -5.35 1.85
N GLY A 56 11.23 -6.64 1.59
CA GLY A 56 10.26 -7.44 2.34
C GLY A 56 9.16 -8.01 1.46
N ILE A 57 8.80 -7.33 0.37
CA ILE A 57 7.64 -7.69 -0.44
C ILE A 57 8.06 -8.43 -1.71
N SER A 58 7.41 -9.57 -1.99
CA SER A 58 7.55 -10.22 -3.31
C SER A 58 7.00 -9.31 -4.41
N ARG A 59 7.91 -8.77 -5.23
CA ARG A 59 7.62 -7.79 -6.31
C ARG A 59 6.50 -8.22 -7.24
N GLU A 60 6.41 -9.51 -7.51
CA GLU A 60 5.41 -10.12 -8.39
C GLU A 60 3.99 -10.01 -7.82
N LYS A 61 3.85 -10.03 -6.49
CA LYS A 61 2.55 -9.98 -5.78
C LYS A 61 2.09 -8.55 -5.47
N VAL A 62 2.94 -7.54 -5.69
CA VAL A 62 2.61 -6.14 -5.37
C VAL A 62 1.35 -5.65 -6.08
N PRO A 63 1.16 -5.85 -7.40
CA PRO A 63 -0.05 -5.39 -8.08
C PRO A 63 -1.32 -6.07 -7.55
N GLU A 64 -1.27 -7.38 -7.34
CA GLU A 64 -2.40 -8.17 -6.81
C GLU A 64 -2.78 -7.72 -5.40
N ARG A 65 -1.80 -7.53 -4.52
CA ARG A 65 -2.03 -7.04 -3.15
C ARG A 65 -2.56 -5.61 -3.14
N LEU A 66 -2.02 -4.71 -3.96
CA LEU A 66 -2.53 -3.34 -4.11
C LEU A 66 -3.99 -3.34 -4.55
N GLN A 67 -4.34 -4.16 -5.55
CA GLN A 67 -5.72 -4.28 -6.01
C GLN A 67 -6.65 -4.80 -4.91
N ALA A 68 -6.19 -5.78 -4.13
CA ALA A 68 -6.96 -6.27 -2.98
C ALA A 68 -7.18 -5.16 -1.93
N PHE A 69 -6.17 -4.36 -1.63
CA PHE A 69 -6.31 -3.24 -0.68
C PHE A 69 -7.19 -2.11 -1.20
N ILE A 70 -7.21 -1.86 -2.51
CA ILE A 70 -8.16 -0.95 -3.15
C ILE A 70 -9.59 -1.47 -2.97
N ASN A 71 -9.83 -2.75 -3.26
CA ASN A 71 -11.15 -3.36 -3.12
C ASN A 71 -11.64 -3.34 -1.65
N GLN A 72 -10.72 -3.42 -0.69
CA GLN A 72 -10.99 -3.30 0.75
C GLN A 72 -11.05 -1.86 1.29
N ARG A 73 -10.88 -0.86 0.40
CA ARG A 73 -10.87 0.58 0.68
C ARG A 73 -9.73 1.08 1.58
N TYR A 74 -8.67 0.30 1.74
CA TYR A 74 -7.46 0.74 2.45
C TYR A 74 -6.62 1.72 1.62
N VAL A 75 -6.55 1.47 0.31
CA VAL A 75 -5.69 2.21 -0.63
C VAL A 75 -6.55 2.86 -1.69
N GLU A 76 -6.16 4.05 -2.12
CA GLU A 76 -6.69 4.70 -3.32
C GLU A 76 -5.58 4.91 -4.34
N LYS A 77 -5.98 4.87 -5.62
CA LYS A 77 -5.13 5.17 -6.76
C LYS A 77 -5.33 6.64 -7.11
N LEU A 78 -4.26 7.42 -6.96
CA LEU A 78 -4.19 8.80 -7.44
C LEU A 78 -3.74 8.77 -8.89
N SER A 79 -4.65 9.15 -9.78
CA SER A 79 -4.26 9.49 -11.15
C SER A 79 -3.37 10.73 -11.07
N ALA A 80 -2.20 10.67 -11.71
CA ALA A 80 -1.44 11.89 -11.98
C ALA A 80 -2.33 12.84 -12.82
N PRO A 81 -2.30 14.16 -12.55
CA PRO A 81 -2.99 15.14 -13.38
C PRO A 81 -2.51 15.13 -14.84
#